data_AF-A0A087TPJ8-F1
#
_entry.id   AF-A0A087TPJ8-F1
#
_cell.length_a   1.000
_cell.length_b   1.000
_cell.length_c   1.000
_cell.angle_alpha   90.00
_cell.angle_beta   90.00
_cell.angle_gamma   90.00
#
_symmetry.space_group_name_H-M   'P 1'
#
loop_
_entity.id
_entity.type
_entity.pdbx_description
1 polymer ?
#
loop_
_entity_poly.entity_id
_entity_poly.type
_entity_poly.pdbx_seq_one_letter_code
_entity_poly.pdbx_strand_id
1 'polypeptide(L)' 'MLVVDALKVRGTKQFVHCPYCSYSTSVKGRLRDHMLTHTGERPHSCPYCGRRFAQKSSMRRHAMRHCI' A
#
# COMPACT_ATOMS: atom_id res chain seq x y z
N MET A 1 -38.05 20.77 20.36
CA MET A 1 -37.32 20.88 19.08
C MET A 1 -35.81 20.98 19.31
N LEU A 2 -35.20 19.97 19.95
CA LEU A 2 -33.75 19.74 19.90
C LEU A 2 -33.57 18.22 19.88
N VAL A 3 -33.92 17.62 18.74
CA VAL A 3 -33.46 16.29 18.39
C VAL A 3 -31.96 16.41 18.10
N VAL A 4 -31.13 15.61 18.75
CA VAL A 4 -30.51 14.41 18.15
C VAL A 4 -29.57 13.80 19.18
N ASP A 5 -29.84 12.54 19.49
CA ASP A 5 -29.02 11.70 20.35
C ASP A 5 -27.55 11.73 19.93
N ALA A 6 -26.66 11.66 20.91
CA ALA A 6 -25.23 11.46 20.71
C ALA A 6 -24.99 10.08 20.05
N LEU A 7 -25.23 9.98 18.75
CA LEU A 7 -24.88 8.85 17.92
C LEU A 7 -23.36 8.80 17.84
N LYS A 8 -22.76 8.00 18.72
CA LYS A 8 -21.38 7.52 18.62
C LYS A 8 -21.25 6.77 17.29
N VAL A 9 -20.97 7.49 16.20
CA VAL A 9 -20.79 6.87 14.89
C VAL A 9 -19.59 5.94 14.96
N ARG A 10 -19.88 4.66 14.71
CA ARG A 10 -18.99 3.50 14.74
C ARG A 10 -17.65 3.83 14.09
N GLY A 11 -16.54 3.36 14.69
CA GLY A 11 -15.16 3.63 14.26
C GLY A 11 -15.01 3.59 12.74
N THR A 12 -14.91 4.77 12.13
CA THR A 12 -14.76 4.89 10.69
C THR A 12 -13.33 4.45 10.35
N LYS A 13 -13.20 3.35 9.61
CA LYS A 13 -11.93 3.06 8.93
C LYS A 13 -11.66 4.23 8.01
N GLN A 14 -10.73 5.12 8.38
CA GLN A 14 -10.35 6.26 7.56
C GLN A 14 -9.69 5.73 6.28
N PHE A 15 -10.32 6.01 5.14
CA PHE A 15 -9.75 5.74 3.84
C PHE A 15 -8.82 6.90 3.45
N VAL A 16 -7.66 6.56 2.92
CA VAL A 16 -6.67 7.50 2.41
C VAL A 16 -6.60 7.32 0.90
N HIS A 17 -6.70 8.44 0.18
CA HIS A 17 -6.79 8.47 -1.28
C HIS A 17 -5.43 8.80 -1.90
N CYS A 18 -5.18 8.25 -3.10
CA CYS A 18 -4.08 8.70 -3.93
C CYS A 18 -4.44 10.05 -4.57
N PRO A 19 -3.51 11.02 -4.61
CA PRO A 19 -3.77 12.31 -5.25
C PRO A 19 -3.69 12.26 -6.78
N TYR A 20 -3.16 11.18 -7.36
CA TYR A 20 -2.90 11.06 -8.80
C TYR A 20 -3.87 10.10 -9.53
N CYS A 21 -4.68 9.33 -8.80
CA CYS A 21 -5.64 8.40 -9.38
C CYS A 21 -6.78 8.08 -8.40
N SER A 22 -7.77 7.29 -8.85
CA SER A 22 -8.93 6.88 -8.04
C SER A 22 -8.63 5.83 -6.96
N TYR A 23 -7.37 5.39 -6.80
CA TYR A 23 -7.00 4.40 -5.80
C TYR A 23 -7.19 4.94 -4.38
N SER A 24 -7.75 4.12 -3.48
CA SER A 24 -7.89 4.45 -2.06
C SER A 24 -7.76 3.21 -1.18
N THR A 25 -7.31 3.41 0.05
CA THR A 25 -7.11 2.32 1.00
C THR A 25 -7.20 2.81 2.44
N SER A 26 -7.69 1.96 3.35
CA SER A 26 -7.70 2.26 4.79
C SER A 26 -6.35 2.01 5.47
N VAL A 27 -5.33 1.57 4.73
CA VAL A 27 -4.01 1.20 5.26
C VAL A 27 -2.93 2.12 4.68
N LYS A 28 -2.37 3.00 5.52
CA LYS A 28 -1.31 3.95 5.11
C LYS A 28 -0.13 3.29 4.38
N GLY A 29 0.31 2.12 4.86
CA GLY A 29 1.41 1.37 4.22
C GLY A 29 1.10 0.94 2.78
N ARG A 30 -0.15 0.55 2.48
CA ARG A 30 -0.57 0.20 1.11
C ARG A 30 -0.60 1.43 0.21
N LEU A 31 -0.97 2.59 0.73
CA LEU A 31 -0.90 3.83 -0.04
C LEU A 31 0.54 4.17 -0.39
N ARG A 32 1.48 4.07 0.57
CA ARG A 32 2.91 4.29 0.30
C ARG A 32 3.45 3.35 -0.78
N ASP A 33 3.13 2.06 -0.68
CA ASP A 33 3.55 1.08 -1.69
C ASP A 33 2.90 1.34 -3.05
N HIS A 34 1.66 1.85 -3.07
CA HIS A 34 0.99 2.31 -4.28
C HIS A 34 1.69 3.54 -4.90
N MET A 35 2.17 4.51 -4.11
CA MET A 35 2.87 5.68 -4.65
C MET A 35 4.11 5.31 -5.48
N LEU A 36 4.73 4.16 -5.21
CA LEU A 36 5.84 3.63 -6.01
C LEU A 36 5.45 3.34 -7.47
N THR A 37 4.16 3.13 -7.76
CA THR A 37 3.69 2.97 -9.15
C THR A 37 3.67 4.30 -9.91
N HIS A 38 3.57 5.43 -9.21
CA HIS A 38 3.64 6.76 -9.80
C HIS A 38 5.09 7.24 -9.92
N THR A 39 5.92 7.01 -8.91
CA THR A 39 7.33 7.45 -8.93
C THR A 39 8.25 6.53 -9.74
N GLY A 40 7.82 5.28 -9.99
CA GLY A 40 8.65 4.27 -10.63
C GLY A 40 9.79 3.74 -9.74
N GLU A 41 9.87 4.19 -8.49
CA GLU A 41 10.88 3.74 -7.56
C GLU A 41 10.72 2.25 -7.24
N ARG A 42 11.86 1.55 -7.15
CA ARG A 42 11.92 0.12 -6.84
C ARG A 42 12.92 -0.11 -5.71
N PRO A 43 12.50 0.06 -4.45
CA PRO A 43 13.41 0.02 -3.30
C PRO A 43 13.98 -1.37 -3.02
N HIS A 44 13.30 -2.43 -3.47
CA HIS A 44 13.66 -3.80 -3.09
C HIS A 44 14.44 -4.49 -4.21
N SER A 45 15.73 -4.73 -4.02
CA SER A 45 16.55 -5.55 -4.91
C SER A 45 16.53 -7.03 -4.53
N CYS A 46 16.56 -7.90 -5.53
CA CYS A 46 16.82 -9.31 -5.31
C CYS A 46 18.31 -9.50 -4.96
N PRO A 47 18.65 -10.23 -3.87
CA PRO A 47 20.04 -10.45 -3.49
C PRO A 47 20.81 -11.35 -4.45
N TYR A 48 20.11 -12.14 -5.28
CA TYR A 48 20.75 -13.10 -6.20
C TYR A 48 21.03 -12.53 -7.59
N CYS A 49 20.14 -11.68 -8.12
CA CYS A 49 20.26 -11.16 -9.49
C CYS A 49 20.14 -9.64 -9.61
N GLY A 50 20.02 -8.92 -8.50
CA GLY A 50 19.93 -7.45 -8.49
C GLY A 50 18.61 -6.87 -9.02
N ARG A 51 17.68 -7.69 -9.54
CA ARG A 51 16.39 -7.21 -10.07
C ARG A 51 15.61 -6.45 -9.02
N ARG A 52 15.14 -5.25 -9.36
CA ARG A 52 14.44 -4.34 -8.44
C ARG A 52 12.92 -4.48 -8.53
N PHE A 53 12.23 -4.34 -7.39
CA PHE A 53 10.79 -4.45 -7.23
C PHE A 53 10.24 -3.30 -6.39
N ALA A 54 9.00 -2.89 -6.68
CA ALA A 54 8.28 -1.90 -5.89
C ALA A 54 7.83 -2.48 -4.54
N GLN A 55 7.44 -3.76 -4.49
CA GLN A 55 6.92 -4.40 -3.28
C GLN A 55 7.86 -5.50 -2.76
N LYS A 56 8.08 -5.54 -1.44
CA LYS A 56 8.90 -6.56 -0.76
C LYS A 56 8.39 -7.98 -0.99
N SER A 57 7.08 -8.19 -0.97
CA SER A 57 6.43 -9.49 -1.20
C SER A 57 6.74 -10.04 -2.59
N SER A 58 6.73 -9.15 -3.60
CA SER A 58 7.04 -9.49 -4.98
C SER A 58 8.50 -9.87 -5.16
N MET A 59 9.42 -9.11 -4.54
CA MET A 59 10.84 -9.46 -4.50
C MET A 59 11.06 -10.81 -3.82
N ARG A 60 10.43 -11.06 -2.67
CA ARG A 60 10.59 -12.33 -1.93
C ARG A 60 10.11 -13.53 -2.76
N ARG A 61 8.94 -13.41 -3.42
CA ARG A 61 8.43 -14.45 -4.31
C ARG A 61 9.38 -14.72 -5.47
N HIS A 62 9.96 -13.67 -6.03
CA HIS A 62 11.00 -13.83 -7.06
C HIS A 62 12.26 -14.50 -6.50
N ALA A 63 12.73 -14.09 -5.33
CA ALA A 63 13.90 -14.64 -4.66
C ALA A 63 13.76 -16.15 -4.36
N MET A 64 12.56 -16.61 -4.01
CA MET A 64 12.30 -18.04 -3.82
C MET A 64 12.56 -18.89 -5.07
N ARG A 65 12.47 -18.30 -6.27
CA ARG A 65 12.77 -19.02 -7.53
C ARG A 65 14.27 -19.17 -7.81
N HIS A 66 15.14 -18.47 -7.08
CA HIS A 66 16.59 -18.67 -7.14
C HIS A 66 17.08 -19.77 -6.20
N CYS A 67 16.21 -20.24 -5.30
CA CYS A 67 16.53 -21.28 -4.32
C CYS A 67 16.07 -22.69 -4.76
N ILE A 68 15.55 -22.79 -5.99
CA ILE A 68 15.29 -24.06 -6.70
C ILE A 68 16.45 -24.25 -7.66
#